data_AF-A0A7C0VC80-F1
#
_entry.id   AF-A0A7C0VC80-F1
#
_cell.length_a   1.000
_cell.length_b   1.000
_cell.length_c   1.000
_cell.angle_alpha   90.00
_cell.angle_beta   90.00
_cell.angle_gamma   90.00
#
_symmetry.space_group_name_H-M   'P 1'
#
loop_
_entity.id
_entity.type
_entity.pdbx_description
1 polymer ?
#
loop_
_entity_poly.entity_id
_entity_poly.type
_entity_poly.pdbx_seq_one_letter_code
_entity_poly.pdbx_strand_id
1 'polypeptide(L)'
;MDIIVKKEKCVGCVLCSNECPYGAITLVDERHELEEGLKAKFAVRLAVIDRDKCTYCGQCVPVCPFGAIEIIREEATFEGKEEYKGVMVFGEIRDGILETYTFELTG
;
A
#
# COMPACT_ATOMS: atom_id res chain seq x y z
N MET A 1 6.69 -6.99 9.09
CA MET A 1 5.83 -6.30 8.09
C MET A 1 5.37 -7.30 7.03
N ASP A 2 4.06 -7.44 6.81
CA ASP A 2 3.52 -8.33 5.76
C ASP A 2 2.33 -7.68 5.03
N ILE A 3 1.96 -8.23 3.88
CA ILE A 3 0.80 -7.81 3.08
C ILE A 3 0.05 -9.05 2.59
N ILE A 4 -1.26 -9.07 2.79
CA ILE A 4 -2.11 -10.24 2.55
C ILE A 4 -3.27 -9.88 1.62
N VAL A 5 -3.61 -10.79 0.72
CA VAL A 5 -4.82 -10.75 -0.10
C VAL A 5 -5.81 -11.80 0.39
N LYS A 6 -6.97 -11.36 0.88
CA LYS A 6 -8.11 -12.18 1.29
C LYS A 6 -8.83 -12.70 0.06
N LYS A 7 -8.54 -13.95 -0.33
CA LYS A 7 -9.03 -14.58 -1.57
C LYS A 7 -10.56 -14.55 -1.66
N GLU A 8 -11.23 -14.76 -0.55
CA GLU A 8 -12.69 -14.78 -0.42
C GLU A 8 -13.36 -13.42 -0.66
N LYS A 9 -12.60 -12.32 -0.61
CA LYS A 9 -13.08 -10.96 -0.90
C LYS A 9 -12.56 -10.42 -2.23
N CYS A 10 -11.57 -11.07 -2.83
CA CYS A 10 -10.96 -10.61 -4.06
C CYS A 10 -11.81 -11.01 -5.27
N VAL A 11 -12.41 -10.04 -5.95
CA VAL A 11 -13.22 -10.28 -7.15
C VAL A 11 -12.44 -10.16 -8.46
N GLY A 12 -11.12 -9.91 -8.40
CA GLY A 12 -10.28 -9.79 -9.59
C GLY A 12 -10.45 -8.51 -10.42
N CYS A 13 -10.99 -7.42 -9.83
CA CYS A 13 -11.30 -6.17 -10.53
C CYS A 13 -10.10 -5.31 -11.00
N VAL A 14 -8.87 -5.78 -10.81
CA VAL A 14 -7.61 -5.15 -11.25
C VAL A 14 -7.22 -3.79 -10.65
N LEU A 15 -8.09 -3.12 -9.88
CA LEU A 15 -7.83 -1.77 -9.33
C LEU A 15 -6.52 -1.65 -8.56
N CYS A 16 -6.21 -2.60 -7.69
CA CYS A 16 -4.97 -2.60 -6.91
C CYS A 16 -3.71 -2.76 -7.77
N SER A 17 -3.81 -3.44 -8.91
CA SER A 17 -2.70 -3.61 -9.85
C SER A 17 -2.40 -2.30 -10.57
N ASN A 18 -3.44 -1.61 -11.03
CA ASN A 18 -3.31 -0.30 -11.66
C ASN A 18 -2.78 0.77 -10.69
N GLU A 19 -3.18 0.69 -9.42
CA GLU A 19 -2.77 1.64 -8.39
C GLU A 19 -1.32 1.40 -7.92
N CYS A 20 -0.72 0.24 -8.18
CA CYS A 20 0.61 -0.06 -7.68
C CYS A 20 1.69 0.61 -8.53
N PRO A 21 2.40 1.66 -8.04
CA PRO A 21 3.41 2.35 -8.84
C PRO A 21 4.69 1.52 -9.04
N TYR A 22 4.84 0.43 -8.28
CA TYR A 22 6.00 -0.47 -8.33
C TYR A 22 5.77 -1.70 -9.20
N GLY A 23 4.57 -1.86 -9.78
CA GLY A 23 4.21 -3.06 -10.55
C GLY A 23 4.29 -4.35 -9.73
N ALA A 24 4.10 -4.27 -8.41
CA ALA A 24 4.23 -5.40 -7.49
C ALA A 24 2.99 -6.31 -7.46
N ILE A 25 1.89 -5.94 -8.12
CA ILE A 25 0.62 -6.66 -8.03
C ILE A 25 0.22 -7.15 -9.43
N THR A 26 0.01 -8.47 -9.55
CA THR A 26 -0.47 -9.12 -10.78
C THR A 26 -1.73 -9.93 -10.50
N LEU A 27 -2.50 -10.24 -11.55
CA LEU A 27 -3.74 -11.01 -11.44
C LEU A 27 -3.56 -12.37 -12.10
N VAL A 28 -3.65 -13.43 -11.31
CA VAL A 28 -3.51 -14.82 -11.78
C VAL A 28 -4.87 -15.51 -11.81
N ASP A 29 -5.10 -16.34 -12.82
CA ASP A 29 -6.28 -17.20 -12.87
C ASP A 29 -6.12 -18.35 -11.88
N GLU A 30 -6.92 -18.38 -10.83
CA GLU A 30 -7.00 -19.54 -9.94
C GLU A 30 -8.21 -20.39 -10.37
N ARG A 31 -7.91 -21.61 -10.86
CA ARG A 31 -8.93 -22.63 -11.14
C ARG A 31 -9.00 -23.54 -9.93
N HIS A 32 -10.09 -23.48 -9.18
CA HIS A 32 -10.33 -24.48 -8.15
C HIS A 32 -10.61 -25.83 -8.83
N GLU A 33 -9.91 -26.87 -8.38
CA GLU A 33 -10.32 -28.25 -8.62
C GLU A 33 -11.56 -28.49 -7.76
N LEU A 34 -12.68 -28.86 -8.41
CA LEU A 34 -13.82 -29.42 -7.71
C LEU A 34 -13.52 -30.89 -7.39
N GLU A 35 -14.32 -31.51 -6.52
CA GLU A 35 -14.18 -32.93 -6.20
C GLU A 35 -14.10 -33.81 -7.46
N GLU A 36 -13.30 -34.87 -7.38
CA GLU A 36 -13.06 -35.86 -8.45
C GLU A 36 -12.55 -35.28 -9.79
N GLY A 37 -11.55 -34.39 -9.74
CA GLY A 37 -10.78 -34.01 -10.93
C GLY A 37 -11.53 -33.14 -11.93
N LEU A 38 -12.71 -32.62 -11.56
CA LEU A 38 -13.47 -31.70 -12.37
C LEU A 38 -12.92 -30.27 -12.19
N LYS A 39 -12.34 -29.69 -13.23
CA LYS A 39 -11.89 -28.29 -13.19
C LYS A 39 -13.11 -27.37 -13.21
N ALA A 40 -13.17 -26.41 -12.28
CA ALA A 40 -14.22 -25.40 -12.27
C ALA A 40 -14.31 -24.70 -13.64
N LYS A 41 -15.54 -24.61 -14.17
CA LYS A 41 -15.82 -23.96 -15.46
C LYS A 41 -15.49 -22.46 -15.45
N PHE A 42 -15.47 -21.86 -14.26
CA PHE A 42 -15.19 -20.44 -14.05
C PHE A 42 -13.89 -20.30 -13.24
N ALA A 43 -12.92 -19.58 -13.79
CA ALA A 43 -11.70 -19.20 -13.09
C ALA A 43 -11.92 -17.85 -12.40
N VAL A 44 -11.48 -17.72 -11.15
CA VAL A 44 -11.47 -16.43 -10.45
C VAL A 44 -10.07 -15.84 -10.58
N ARG A 45 -10.00 -14.57 -10.98
CA ARG A 45 -8.74 -13.83 -11.03
C ARG A 45 -8.39 -13.31 -9.65
N LEU A 46 -7.29 -13.76 -9.08
CA LEU A 46 -6.84 -13.32 -7.77
C LEU A 46 -5.61 -12.43 -7.88
N ALA A 47 -5.61 -11.37 -7.07
CA ALA A 47 -4.45 -10.51 -6.95
C ALA A 47 -3.34 -11.26 -6.19
N VAL A 48 -2.14 -11.27 -6.77
CA VAL A 48 -0.92 -11.83 -6.18
C VAL A 48 0.10 -10.71 -6.10
N ILE A 49 0.72 -10.60 -4.93
CA ILE A 49 1.67 -9.54 -4.62
C ILE A 49 3.06 -10.14 -4.62
N ASP A 50 3.92 -9.61 -5.48
CA ASP A 50 5.35 -9.85 -5.50
C ASP A 50 6.00 -9.10 -4.33
N ARG A 51 6.41 -9.85 -3.31
CA ARG A 51 6.98 -9.30 -2.07
C ARG A 51 8.33 -8.65 -2.28
N ASP A 52 9.08 -9.05 -3.31
CA ASP A 52 10.40 -8.48 -3.61
C ASP A 52 10.27 -7.09 -4.24
N LYS A 53 9.13 -6.79 -4.88
CA LYS A 53 8.83 -5.46 -5.44
C LYS A 53 7.99 -4.59 -4.53
N CYS A 54 7.29 -5.18 -3.56
CA CYS A 54 6.37 -4.45 -2.69
C CYS A 54 7.13 -3.59 -1.67
N THR A 55 6.89 -2.28 -1.69
CA THR A 55 7.47 -1.34 -0.72
C THR A 55 6.58 -1.08 0.49
N TYR A 56 5.44 -1.78 0.60
CA TYR A 56 4.45 -1.60 1.68
C TYR A 56 3.88 -0.17 1.81
N CYS A 57 3.89 0.61 0.71
CA CYS A 57 3.38 2.00 0.70
C CYS A 57 1.89 2.13 1.03
N GLY A 58 1.08 1.09 0.78
CA GLY A 58 -0.32 1.02 1.20
C GLY A 58 -1.37 1.59 0.25
N GLN A 59 -1.01 2.08 -0.93
CA GLN A 59 -1.99 2.64 -1.89
C GLN A 59 -3.04 1.62 -2.38
N CYS A 60 -2.68 0.33 -2.43
CA CYS A 60 -3.58 -0.74 -2.84
C CYS A 60 -4.68 -1.07 -1.82
N VAL A 61 -4.53 -0.65 -0.56
CA VAL A 61 -5.51 -0.90 0.51
C VAL A 61 -6.79 -0.07 0.32
N PRO A 62 -6.74 1.28 0.25
CA PRO A 62 -7.94 2.10 0.11
C PRO A 62 -8.63 1.95 -1.26
N VAL A 63 -7.88 1.59 -2.32
CA VAL A 63 -8.46 1.40 -3.65
C VAL A 63 -9.26 0.10 -3.79
N CYS A 64 -9.14 -0.84 -2.84
CA CYS A 64 -9.87 -2.09 -2.88
C CYS A 64 -11.27 -1.91 -2.26
N PRO A 65 -12.36 -1.80 -3.05
CA PRO A 65 -13.69 -1.54 -2.49
C PRO A 65 -14.25 -2.74 -1.71
N PHE A 66 -13.62 -3.91 -1.84
CA PHE A 66 -14.02 -5.15 -1.17
C PHE A 66 -13.22 -5.42 0.11
N GLY A 67 -12.24 -4.56 0.45
CA GLY A 67 -11.38 -4.77 1.62
C GLY A 67 -10.61 -6.10 1.54
N ALA A 68 -10.17 -6.47 0.34
CA ALA A 68 -9.46 -7.73 0.09
C ALA A 68 -7.95 -7.64 0.37
N ILE A 69 -7.39 -6.44 0.61
CA ILE A 69 -5.94 -6.25 0.82
C ILE A 69 -5.71 -5.65 2.20
N GLU A 70 -4.76 -6.19 2.94
CA GLU A 70 -4.40 -5.75 4.29
C GLU A 70 -2.88 -5.73 4.46
N ILE A 71 -2.35 -4.69 5.11
CA ILE A 71 -0.94 -4.59 5.50
C ILE A 71 -0.84 -4.78 7.00
N ILE A 72 -0.07 -5.78 7.41
CA ILE A 72 0.25 -6.05 8.81
C ILE A 72 1.49 -5.25 9.17
N ARG A 73 1.29 -4.25 10.03
CA ARG A 73 2.35 -3.43 10.60
C ARG A 73 2.60 -3.86 12.03
N GLU A 74 3.86 -4.03 12.39
CA GLU A 74 4.26 -4.09 13.79
C GLU A 74 4.30 -2.66 14.33
N GLU A 75 3.91 -2.46 15.59
CA GLU A 75 4.05 -1.15 16.23
C GLU A 75 5.53 -0.81 16.38
N ALA A 76 5.95 0.27 15.74
CA ALA A 76 7.30 0.78 15.91
C ALA A 76 7.41 1.46 17.28
N THR A 77 8.15 0.85 18.20
CA THR A 77 8.60 1.52 19.41
C THR A 77 9.86 2.32 19.09
N PHE A 78 9.87 3.60 19.46
CA PHE A 78 11.04 4.46 19.32
C PHE A 78 11.49 4.83 20.73
N GLU A 79 12.67 4.35 21.11
CA GLU A 79 13.37 4.77 22.32
C GLU A 79 14.22 6.01 22.02
N GLY A 80 14.46 6.86 23.02
CA GLY A 80 15.32 8.03 22.85
C GLY A 80 14.71 9.16 22.02
N LYS A 81 13.37 9.28 21.95
CA LYS A 81 12.70 10.43 21.28
C LYS A 81 13.20 11.77 21.82
N GLU A 82 13.53 11.81 23.10
CA GLU A 82 14.07 12.98 23.81
C GLU A 82 15.46 13.43 23.30
N GLU A 83 16.19 12.55 22.61
CA GLU A 83 17.54 12.81 22.10
C GLU A 83 17.53 13.57 20.78
N TYR A 84 16.42 13.51 20.02
CA TYR A 84 16.30 14.24 18.76
C TYR A 84 16.17 15.75 19.04
N LYS A 85 17.17 16.51 18.59
CA LYS A 85 17.22 17.97 18.72
C LYS A 85 17.59 18.60 17.39
N GLY A 86 17.16 19.85 17.19
CA GLY A 86 17.50 20.62 15.99
C GLY A 86 16.62 20.34 14.77
N VAL A 87 15.30 20.29 14.97
CA VAL A 87 14.34 20.23 13.86
C VAL A 87 14.43 21.54 13.07
N MET A 88 14.81 21.45 11.80
CA MET A 88 14.96 22.59 10.91
C MET A 88 13.73 22.74 10.02
N VAL A 89 13.23 23.96 9.90
CA VAL A 89 12.22 24.34 8.89
C VAL A 89 12.92 25.10 7.78
N PHE A 90 12.70 24.67 6.53
CA PHE A 90 13.17 25.40 5.37
C PHE A 90 12.12 26.44 4.96
N GLY A 91 12.54 27.69 4.82
CA GLY A 91 11.68 28.80 4.42
C GLY A 91 12.04 29.29 3.02
N GLU A 92 11.02 29.58 2.22
CA GLU A 92 11.22 30.19 0.91
C GLU A 92 11.27 31.71 1.04
N ILE A 93 12.25 32.33 0.37
CA ILE A 93 12.42 33.77 0.31
C ILE A 93 12.22 34.22 -1.14
N ARG A 94 11.32 35.17 -1.35
CA ARG A 94 11.14 35.85 -2.64
C ARG A 94 11.29 37.35 -2.45
N ASP A 95 12.08 37.97 -3.34
CA ASP A 95 12.39 39.40 -3.28
C ASP A 95 12.88 39.88 -1.90
N GLY A 96 13.62 39.02 -1.20
CA GLY A 96 14.14 39.30 0.14
C GLY A 96 13.10 39.22 1.28
N ILE A 97 11.86 38.83 0.98
CA ILE A 97 10.77 38.65 1.93
C ILE A 97 10.54 37.16 2.17
N LEU A 98 10.40 36.77 3.44
CA LEU A 98 10.04 35.41 3.81
C LEU A 98 8.57 35.17 3.50
N GLU A 99 8.28 34.13 2.72
CA GLU A 99 6.93 33.83 2.30
C GLU A 99 6.04 33.36 3.45
N THR A 100 4.76 33.74 3.41
CA THR A 100 3.85 33.60 4.56
C THR A 100 3.64 32.14 4.99
N TYR A 101 3.63 31.19 4.07
CA TYR A 101 3.52 29.77 4.39
C TYR A 101 4.71 29.23 5.20
N THR A 102 5.86 29.91 5.20
CA THR A 102 6.97 29.53 6.06
C THR A 102 6.59 29.62 7.54
N PHE A 103 5.76 30.61 7.91
CA PHE A 103 5.30 30.79 9.29
C PHE A 103 4.30 29.71 9.71
N GLU A 104 3.49 29.19 8.78
CA GLU A 104 2.56 28.08 9.05
C GLU A 104 3.30 26.78 9.38
N LEU A 105 4.49 26.58 8.79
CA LEU A 105 5.33 25.41 9.02
C LEU A 105 6.06 25.45 10.37
N THR A 106 6.23 26.64 10.97
CA THR A 106 6.90 26.80 12.27
C THR A 106 5.95 26.74 13.48
N GLY A 107 4.64 26.79 13.23
CA GLY A 107 3.59 26.78 14.26
C GLY A 107 3.25 28.17 14.79
#